data_AF-A0A5N7AGX4-F1
#
_entry.id   AF-A0A5N7AGX4-F1
#
_cell.length_a   1.000
_cell.length_b   1.000
_cell.length_c   1.000
_cell.angle_alpha   90.00
_cell.angle_beta   90.00
_cell.angle_gamma   90.00
#
_symmetry.space_group_name_H-M   'P 1'
#
loop_
_entity.id
_entity.type
_entity.pdbx_description
1 polymer ?
#
loop_
_entity_poly.entity_id
_entity_poly.type
_entity_poly.pdbx_seq_one_letter_code
_entity_poly.pdbx_strand_id
1 'polypeptide(L)'
;MYIVQSDGYAHLPGEEEEEEEEQQKNQGGVAVGVIYMPAKDENNRKMAFPGGGVWFPMGEGWEVSVTVRGGYRFMYKGRADGVSRVVEWEKRVAKGRSSSSASEASEMKPDSRFTLNIAESGLRRPCLATLTRQGLKVGGWDRAQREYLASSLRCENEVEEDAALYTSVLTMGVYVAAQEGWLNQYL
;
A
#
# COMPACT_ATOMS: atom_id res chain seq x y z
N MET A 1 10.48 -3.50 -7.01
CA MET A 1 9.90 -2.24 -7.49
C MET A 1 10.14 -1.18 -6.43
N TYR A 2 10.51 0.03 -6.81
CA TYR A 2 10.71 1.15 -5.87
C TYR A 2 9.76 2.29 -6.24
N ILE A 3 9.31 3.04 -5.25
CA ILE A 3 8.47 4.23 -5.43
C ILE A 3 9.36 5.44 -5.14
N VAL A 4 9.45 6.35 -6.10
CA VAL A 4 10.19 7.62 -5.97
C VAL A 4 9.22 8.79 -5.86
N GLN A 5 9.62 9.84 -5.15
CA GLN A 5 8.95 11.13 -5.26
C GLN A 5 9.10 11.65 -6.70
N SER A 6 8.02 12.22 -7.24
CA SER A 6 8.01 12.79 -8.59
C SER A 6 8.57 14.21 -8.57
N ASP A 7 9.54 14.50 -9.44
CA ASP A 7 10.14 15.83 -9.61
C ASP A 7 9.10 16.92 -9.90
N GLY A 8 8.02 16.54 -10.60
CA GLY A 8 6.89 17.44 -10.89
C GLY A 8 6.08 17.87 -9.66
N TYR A 9 6.35 17.30 -8.49
CA TYR A 9 5.76 17.66 -7.20
C TYR A 9 6.83 17.99 -6.14
N ALA A 10 8.11 18.07 -6.51
CA ALA A 10 9.20 18.44 -5.60
C ALA A 10 9.07 19.88 -5.06
N HIS A 11 8.32 20.74 -5.77
CA HIS A 11 8.04 22.12 -5.38
C HIS A 11 6.90 22.27 -4.36
N LEU A 12 6.18 21.19 -4.03
CA LEU A 12 5.33 21.20 -2.85
C LEU A 12 6.26 21.24 -1.64
N PRO A 13 5.99 22.08 -0.63
CA PRO A 13 6.90 22.23 0.51
C PRO A 13 7.02 20.89 1.24
N GLY A 14 8.04 20.10 0.89
CA GLY A 14 8.88 19.47 1.87
C GLY A 14 9.85 20.56 2.30
N GLU A 15 9.95 20.82 3.58
CA GLU A 15 10.80 21.88 4.13
C GLU A 15 12.27 21.65 3.71
N GLU A 16 12.68 22.32 2.63
CA GLU A 16 14.03 22.84 2.42
C GLU A 16 14.17 24.01 3.42
N GLU A 17 15.22 24.24 4.22
CA GLU A 17 16.63 23.85 4.21
C GLU A 17 17.24 24.37 5.53
N GLU A 18 18.17 23.63 6.15
CA GLU A 18 19.38 24.24 6.73
C GLU A 18 20.59 23.54 6.09
N GLU A 19 21.09 24.21 5.04
CA GLU A 19 22.44 24.33 4.49
C GLU A 19 23.50 23.21 4.64
N GLU A 20 24.04 22.89 3.44
CA GLU A 20 25.44 22.57 3.10
C GLU A 20 26.06 21.21 3.52
N GLU A 21 26.23 20.31 2.54
CA GLU A 21 27.56 20.01 1.99
C GLU A 21 27.47 19.15 0.71
N GLU A 22 28.27 19.54 -0.28
CA GLU A 22 28.43 18.87 -1.57
C GLU A 22 28.77 17.38 -1.43
N GLN A 23 27.95 16.50 -1.99
CA GLN A 23 28.40 15.19 -2.45
C GLN A 23 27.56 14.70 -3.63
N GLN A 24 28.21 14.68 -4.79
CA GLN A 24 27.77 13.97 -5.99
C GLN A 24 27.27 12.55 -5.64
N LYS A 25 25.98 12.24 -5.91
CA LYS A 25 25.57 10.98 -6.56
C LYS A 25 24.05 10.85 -6.74
N ASN A 26 23.69 10.60 -8.00
CA ASN A 26 22.45 10.03 -8.53
C ASN A 26 21.26 10.99 -8.70
N GLN A 27 21.00 11.31 -9.98
CA GLN A 27 19.73 11.81 -10.53
C GLN A 27 18.61 10.75 -10.41
N GLY A 28 18.39 10.23 -9.22
CA GLY A 28 17.32 9.29 -8.91
C GLY A 28 16.52 9.86 -7.75
N GLY A 29 15.25 10.19 -7.98
CA GLY A 29 14.38 10.74 -6.95
C GLY A 29 14.41 9.92 -5.65
N VAL A 30 14.20 10.60 -4.52
CA VAL A 30 14.23 9.98 -3.19
C VAL A 30 13.23 8.83 -3.12
N ALA A 31 13.71 7.63 -2.78
CA ALA A 31 12.86 6.44 -2.66
C ALA A 31 12.01 6.54 -1.40
N VAL A 32 10.69 6.60 -1.56
CA VAL A 32 9.71 6.72 -0.46
C VAL A 32 9.11 5.37 -0.05
N GLY A 33 9.36 4.31 -0.82
CA GLY A 33 8.93 2.95 -0.50
C GLY A 33 9.56 1.89 -1.41
N VAL A 34 9.74 0.69 -0.86
CA VAL A 34 10.29 -0.47 -1.59
C VAL A 34 9.28 -1.60 -1.56
N ILE A 35 9.03 -2.20 -2.72
CA ILE A 35 8.12 -3.34 -2.92
C ILE A 35 8.95 -4.53 -3.41
N TYR A 36 9.02 -5.57 -2.57
CA TYR A 36 9.53 -6.88 -2.95
C TYR A 36 8.37 -7.78 -3.37
N MET A 37 8.48 -8.30 -4.58
CA MET A 37 7.59 -9.35 -5.07
C MET A 37 8.49 -10.54 -5.40
N PRO A 38 8.31 -11.70 -4.76
CA PRO A 38 9.04 -12.89 -5.17
C PRO A 38 8.70 -13.18 -6.64
N ALA A 39 9.71 -13.57 -7.41
CA ALA A 39 9.48 -14.06 -8.77
C ALA A 39 8.46 -15.22 -8.68
N LYS A 40 7.53 -15.28 -9.65
CA LYS A 40 6.65 -16.45 -9.82
C LYS A 40 7.47 -17.65 -10.31
N ASP A 41 8.39 -18.13 -9.49
CA ASP A 41 9.06 -19.40 -9.70
C ASP A 41 8.32 -20.46 -8.90
N GLU A 42 7.71 -21.41 -9.61
CA GLU A 42 6.97 -22.54 -9.03
C GLU A 42 7.84 -23.44 -8.13
N ASN A 43 9.17 -23.27 -8.17
CA ASN A 43 10.13 -24.17 -7.52
C ASN A 43 10.86 -23.57 -6.30
N ASN A 44 10.62 -22.31 -5.92
CA ASN A 44 11.48 -21.61 -4.96
C ASN A 44 10.95 -21.66 -3.51
N ARG A 45 10.89 -22.85 -2.92
CA ARG A 45 10.48 -23.09 -1.51
C ARG A 45 11.52 -22.66 -0.45
N LYS A 46 12.63 -22.03 -0.84
CA LYS A 46 13.78 -21.73 0.07
C LYS A 46 13.94 -20.25 0.44
N MET A 47 13.02 -19.37 0.06
CA MET A 47 13.08 -17.98 0.51
C MET A 47 12.61 -17.86 1.97
N ALA A 48 13.33 -17.06 2.77
CA ALA A 48 12.96 -16.75 4.16
C ALA A 48 11.56 -16.12 4.29
N PHE A 49 11.05 -15.54 3.20
CA PHE A 49 9.71 -14.99 3.07
C PHE A 49 9.05 -15.55 1.80
N PRO A 50 8.14 -16.53 1.90
CA PRO A 50 7.39 -17.04 0.74
C PRO A 50 6.37 -16.02 0.21
N GLY A 51 6.10 -14.95 0.97
CA GLY A 51 5.28 -13.80 0.59
C GLY A 51 6.13 -12.58 0.20
N GLY A 52 5.56 -11.70 -0.61
CA GLY A 52 6.17 -10.39 -0.87
C GLY A 52 6.20 -9.50 0.37
N GLY A 53 6.74 -8.31 0.22
CA GLY A 53 6.86 -7.34 1.31
C GLY A 53 6.87 -5.90 0.82
N VAL A 54 6.55 -4.98 1.72
CA VAL A 54 6.73 -3.54 1.50
C VAL A 54 7.51 -2.92 2.64
N TRP A 55 8.43 -2.00 2.34
CA TRP A 55 9.26 -1.30 3.33
C TRP A 55 9.24 0.20 3.07
N PHE A 56 9.38 0.96 4.15
CA PHE A 56 9.32 2.41 4.16
C PHE A 56 10.61 2.97 4.76
N PRO A 57 11.14 4.11 4.30
CA PRO A 57 12.27 4.78 4.94
C PRO A 57 11.97 5.15 6.40
N MET A 58 10.75 5.62 6.67
CA MET A 58 10.27 6.05 7.99
C MET A 58 9.63 4.90 8.79
N GLY A 59 9.88 3.64 8.44
CA GLY A 59 9.19 2.50 9.07
C GLY A 59 9.90 1.18 8.86
N GLU A 60 9.24 0.11 9.32
CA GLU A 60 9.72 -1.26 9.15
C GLU A 60 8.93 -2.02 8.08
N GLY A 61 9.43 -3.21 7.74
CA GLY A 61 8.84 -4.04 6.70
C GLY A 61 7.48 -4.61 7.09
N TRP A 62 6.54 -4.57 6.17
CA TRP A 62 5.29 -5.30 6.22
C TRP A 62 5.39 -6.54 5.35
N GLU A 63 5.12 -7.70 5.94
CA GLU A 63 5.03 -8.98 5.22
C GLU A 63 3.66 -9.15 4.59
N VAL A 64 3.60 -9.64 3.35
CA VAL A 64 2.35 -9.80 2.61
C VAL A 64 2.01 -11.27 2.40
N SER A 65 0.74 -11.62 2.62
CA SER A 65 0.18 -12.93 2.33
C SER A 65 -1.11 -12.82 1.54
N VAL A 66 -1.39 -13.79 0.67
CA VAL A 66 -2.67 -13.87 -0.06
C VAL A 66 -3.72 -14.51 0.86
N THR A 67 -4.91 -13.92 0.92
CA THR A 67 -6.01 -14.44 1.72
C THR A 67 -6.87 -15.41 0.92
N VAL A 68 -7.59 -16.31 1.61
CA VAL A 68 -8.47 -17.32 0.98
C VAL A 68 -9.56 -16.72 0.08
N ARG A 69 -9.87 -15.43 0.25
CA ARG A 69 -10.86 -14.69 -0.55
C ARG A 69 -10.23 -13.93 -1.73
N GLY A 70 -8.95 -14.16 -2.02
CA GLY A 70 -8.21 -13.44 -3.06
C GLY A 70 -7.87 -12.00 -2.69
N GLY A 71 -7.84 -11.68 -1.39
CA GLY A 71 -7.32 -10.41 -0.87
C GLY A 71 -5.84 -10.51 -0.51
N TYR A 72 -5.30 -9.43 0.03
CA TYR A 72 -3.89 -9.33 0.42
C TYR A 72 -3.79 -8.81 1.85
N ARG A 73 -3.17 -9.60 2.73
CA ARG A 73 -2.98 -9.28 4.14
C ARG A 73 -1.55 -8.86 4.39
N PHE A 74 -1.41 -7.67 4.96
CA PHE A 74 -0.15 -7.05 5.33
C PHE A 74 -0.02 -7.15 6.85
N MET A 75 1.10 -7.70 7.31
CA MET A 75 1.40 -7.85 8.73
C MET A 75 2.67 -7.09 9.07
N TYR A 76 2.55 -6.19 10.02
CA TYR A 76 3.66 -5.55 10.70
C TYR A 76 3.95 -6.32 11.99
N LYS A 77 5.21 -6.72 12.17
CA LYS A 77 5.70 -7.31 13.42
C LYS A 77 6.58 -6.26 14.10
N GLY A 78 6.06 -5.63 15.15
CA GLY A 78 6.79 -4.64 15.94
C GLY A 78 8.10 -5.21 16.52
N ARG A 79 9.13 -4.36 16.61
CA ARG A 79 10.49 -4.78 17.03
C ARG A 79 10.68 -4.91 18.54
N ALA A 80 9.86 -4.23 19.37
CA ALA A 80 10.19 -4.06 20.80
C ALA A 80 8.99 -3.98 21.78
N ASP A 81 7.82 -3.52 21.35
CA ASP A 81 6.61 -3.36 22.17
C ASP A 81 5.66 -4.57 22.09
N GLY A 82 5.97 -5.55 21.24
CA GLY A 82 5.13 -6.72 20.99
C GLY A 82 3.85 -6.40 20.21
N VAL A 83 3.73 -5.16 19.70
CA VAL A 83 2.53 -4.72 19.01
C VAL A 83 2.60 -5.17 17.55
N SER A 84 1.65 -6.01 17.17
CA SER A 84 1.46 -6.40 15.77
C SER A 84 0.32 -5.58 15.16
N ARG A 85 0.52 -5.15 13.91
CA ARG A 85 -0.53 -4.47 13.13
C ARG A 85 -0.86 -5.30 11.92
N VAL A 86 -2.15 -5.42 11.62
CA VAL A 86 -2.62 -6.20 10.48
C VAL A 86 -3.66 -5.41 9.71
N VAL A 87 -3.39 -5.21 8.44
CA VAL A 87 -4.34 -4.61 7.49
C VAL A 87 -4.56 -5.56 6.32
N GLU A 88 -5.76 -5.53 5.77
CA GLU A 88 -6.17 -6.42 4.69
C GLU A 88 -6.86 -5.64 3.58
N TRP A 89 -6.30 -5.76 2.37
CA TRP A 89 -6.99 -5.42 1.13
C TRP A 89 -7.94 -6.55 0.77
N GLU A 90 -9.22 -6.38 1.11
CA GLU A 90 -10.28 -7.33 0.78
C GLU A 90 -10.74 -7.14 -0.66
N LYS A 91 -10.74 -8.21 -1.47
CA LYS A 91 -11.32 -8.20 -2.81
C LYS A 91 -12.84 -8.11 -2.72
N ARG A 92 -13.41 -7.07 -3.31
CA ARG A 92 -14.85 -6.85 -3.49
C ARG A 92 -15.19 -7.10 -4.95
N VAL A 93 -16.03 -8.09 -5.19
CA VAL A 93 -16.72 -8.21 -6.48
C VAL A 93 -17.81 -7.15 -6.49
N ALA A 94 -17.89 -6.34 -7.55
CA ALA A 94 -19.01 -5.44 -7.73
C ALA A 94 -20.31 -6.27 -7.69
N LYS A 95 -21.06 -6.16 -6.59
CA LYS A 95 -22.37 -6.78 -6.49
C LYS A 95 -23.25 -6.04 -7.49
N GLY A 96 -23.55 -6.70 -8.60
CA GLY A 96 -24.43 -6.16 -9.63
C GLY A 96 -25.65 -5.55 -8.97
N ARG A 97 -25.80 -4.24 -9.09
CA ARG A 97 -27.11 -3.63 -8.94
C ARG A 97 -27.92 -4.22 -10.07
N SER A 98 -28.97 -4.98 -9.74
CA SER A 98 -29.96 -5.41 -10.70
C SER A 98 -30.46 -4.18 -11.45
N SER A 99 -30.06 -4.03 -12.70
CA SER A 99 -30.76 -3.20 -13.67
C SER A 99 -30.85 -4.02 -14.94
N SER A 100 -32.02 -4.61 -15.11
CA SER A 100 -32.55 -5.05 -16.39
C SER A 100 -32.42 -3.92 -17.41
N SER A 101 -31.48 -4.04 -18.35
CA SER A 101 -31.67 -3.55 -19.71
C SER A 101 -30.60 -4.20 -20.59
N ALA A 102 -31.06 -4.90 -21.62
CA ALA A 102 -30.21 -5.52 -22.61
C ALA A 102 -29.42 -4.46 -23.39
N SER A 103 -28.12 -4.68 -23.57
CA SER A 103 -27.42 -4.39 -24.82
C SER A 103 -26.03 -5.00 -24.78
N GLU A 104 -25.63 -5.49 -25.94
CA GLU A 104 -24.45 -6.29 -26.23
C GLU A 104 -23.13 -5.55 -25.96
N ALA A 105 -22.07 -6.35 -25.81
CA ALA A 105 -20.66 -5.98 -25.92
C ALA A 105 -20.02 -5.18 -24.76
N SER A 106 -19.44 -5.91 -23.80
CA SER A 106 -17.99 -6.06 -23.75
C SER A 106 -17.62 -7.14 -22.73
N GLU A 107 -16.68 -8.02 -23.05
CA GLU A 107 -16.02 -8.92 -22.10
C GLU A 107 -15.11 -8.13 -21.12
N MET A 108 -15.63 -7.10 -20.48
CA MET A 108 -14.92 -6.44 -19.40
C MET A 108 -15.00 -7.35 -18.17
N LYS A 109 -13.85 -7.91 -17.78
CA LYS A 109 -13.64 -8.57 -16.49
C LYS A 109 -14.40 -7.78 -15.40
N PRO A 110 -15.12 -8.47 -14.48
CA PRO A 110 -15.87 -7.79 -13.43
C PRO A 110 -14.95 -6.77 -12.75
N ASP A 111 -15.40 -5.52 -12.67
CA ASP A 111 -14.61 -4.40 -12.19
C ASP A 111 -14.21 -4.68 -10.74
N SER A 112 -13.00 -5.19 -10.59
CA SER A 112 -12.50 -5.71 -9.32
C SER A 112 -12.10 -4.52 -8.48
N ARG A 113 -12.68 -4.42 -7.30
CA ARG A 113 -12.38 -3.36 -6.33
C ARG A 113 -11.76 -3.97 -5.09
N PHE A 114 -10.79 -3.30 -4.50
CA PHE A 114 -10.27 -3.67 -3.19
C PHE A 114 -10.62 -2.60 -2.15
N THR A 115 -10.85 -3.06 -0.93
CA THR A 115 -11.05 -2.19 0.24
C THR A 115 -10.01 -2.55 1.29
N LEU A 116 -9.21 -1.58 1.71
CA LEU A 116 -8.27 -1.74 2.82
C LEU A 116 -9.02 -1.61 4.14
N ASN A 117 -8.83 -2.56 5.05
CA ASN A 117 -9.43 -2.57 6.37
C ASN A 117 -8.42 -3.02 7.42
N ILE A 118 -8.60 -2.57 8.67
CA ILE A 118 -7.87 -3.13 9.82
C ILE A 118 -8.42 -4.54 10.09
N ALA A 119 -7.53 -5.52 10.19
CA ALA A 119 -7.88 -6.93 10.36
C ALA A 119 -7.82 -7.41 11.82
N GLU A 120 -7.97 -6.49 12.77
CA GLU A 120 -8.01 -6.76 14.21
C GLU A 120 -9.44 -7.02 14.71
N SER A 121 -9.60 -7.97 15.62
CA SER A 121 -10.88 -8.32 16.24
C SER A 121 -11.28 -7.24 17.25
N GLY A 122 -12.38 -6.52 16.99
CA GLY A 122 -13.01 -5.60 17.96
C GLY A 122 -13.23 -4.18 17.44
N LEU A 123 -12.47 -3.76 16.43
CA LEU A 123 -12.74 -2.51 15.72
C LEU A 123 -13.82 -2.75 14.67
N ARG A 124 -14.89 -1.94 14.67
CA ARG A 124 -15.83 -1.87 13.53
C ARG A 124 -14.96 -1.60 12.31
N ARG A 125 -14.85 -2.50 11.32
CA ARG A 125 -13.92 -2.39 10.18
C ARG A 125 -14.27 -1.22 9.26
N PRO A 126 -13.71 0.00 9.41
CA PRO A 126 -14.01 1.09 8.50
C PRO A 126 -13.04 0.94 7.32
N CYS A 127 -13.52 1.21 6.12
CA CYS A 127 -12.69 1.15 4.93
C CYS A 127 -11.67 2.31 4.99
N LEU A 128 -10.38 1.98 5.13
CA LEU A 128 -9.27 2.95 5.18
C LEU A 128 -8.99 3.55 3.80
N ALA A 129 -9.09 2.70 2.78
CA ALA A 129 -8.84 3.08 1.40
C ALA A 129 -9.56 2.14 0.44
N THR A 130 -9.82 2.65 -0.76
CA THR A 130 -10.35 1.87 -1.88
C THR A 130 -9.38 1.90 -3.04
N LEU A 131 -9.23 0.76 -3.70
CA LEU A 131 -8.36 0.61 -4.87
C LEU A 131 -9.18 0.00 -6.01
N THR A 132 -9.08 0.63 -7.18
CA THR A 132 -9.72 0.20 -8.43
C THR A 132 -8.69 0.31 -9.56
N ARG A 133 -9.02 -0.19 -10.75
CA ARG A 133 -8.19 0.03 -11.95
C ARG A 133 -7.97 1.51 -12.27
N GLN A 134 -8.91 2.37 -11.91
CA GLN A 134 -8.83 3.81 -12.16
C GLN A 134 -7.93 4.54 -11.17
N GLY A 135 -7.66 3.96 -10.00
CA GLY A 135 -6.83 4.59 -9.00
C GLY A 135 -7.16 4.17 -7.57
N LEU A 136 -6.45 4.83 -6.65
CA LEU A 136 -6.51 4.63 -5.21
C LEU A 136 -7.10 5.87 -4.53
N LYS A 137 -8.06 5.67 -3.64
CA LYS A 137 -8.67 6.71 -2.82
C LYS A 137 -8.46 6.35 -1.36
N VAL A 138 -7.69 7.18 -0.65
CA VAL A 138 -7.51 7.12 0.82
C VAL A 138 -8.49 8.08 1.48
N GLY A 139 -9.10 7.70 2.58
CA GLY A 139 -9.84 8.66 3.42
C GLY A 139 -10.94 8.04 4.27
N GLY A 140 -11.54 8.88 5.11
CA GLY A 140 -12.61 8.48 6.03
C GLY A 140 -12.14 7.74 7.28
N TRP A 141 -10.83 7.76 7.57
CA TRP A 141 -10.28 7.23 8.81
C TRP A 141 -10.49 8.18 10.00
N ASP A 142 -10.87 7.62 11.15
CA ASP A 142 -10.97 8.33 12.42
C ASP A 142 -9.61 8.39 13.15
N ARG A 143 -9.59 9.08 14.29
CA ARG A 143 -8.38 9.24 15.11
C ARG A 143 -7.79 7.90 15.57
N ALA A 144 -8.62 6.95 15.98
CA ALA A 144 -8.16 5.65 16.46
C ALA A 144 -7.51 4.82 15.35
N GLN A 145 -8.03 4.92 14.12
CA GLN A 145 -7.45 4.27 12.96
C GLN A 145 -6.10 4.87 12.56
N ARG A 146 -5.95 6.19 12.67
CA ARG A 146 -4.65 6.86 12.46
C ARG A 146 -3.65 6.40 13.51
N GLU A 147 -3.99 6.49 14.78
CA GLU A 147 -3.14 6.05 15.91
C GLU A 147 -2.72 4.58 15.77
N TYR A 148 -3.63 3.70 15.31
CA TYR A 148 -3.33 2.29 15.06
C TYR A 148 -2.22 2.09 14.02
N LEU A 149 -2.25 2.87 12.94
CA LEU A 149 -1.26 2.78 11.86
C LEU A 149 0.02 3.56 12.20
N ALA A 150 -0.11 4.71 12.85
CA ALA A 150 0.99 5.56 13.28
C ALA A 150 1.98 4.80 14.18
N SER A 151 1.47 3.90 15.03
CA SER A 151 2.33 3.08 15.88
C SER A 151 3.23 2.09 15.12
N SER A 152 3.09 1.96 13.79
CA SER A 152 4.00 1.18 12.93
C SER A 152 5.06 2.03 12.22
N LEU A 153 4.96 3.36 12.36
CA LEU A 153 5.87 4.34 11.80
C LEU A 153 6.87 4.80 12.86
N ARG A 154 8.02 5.28 12.39
CA ARG A 154 9.04 5.92 13.22
C ARG A 154 9.06 7.41 12.90
N CYS A 155 7.99 8.11 13.27
CA CYS A 155 7.85 9.53 13.03
C CYS A 155 7.55 10.24 14.34
N GLU A 156 8.28 11.33 14.62
CA GLU A 156 8.12 12.14 15.83
C GLU A 156 7.29 13.42 15.57
N ASN A 157 7.01 13.73 14.30
CA ASN A 157 6.29 14.91 13.84
C ASN A 157 4.94 14.53 13.23
N GLU A 158 3.84 15.14 13.70
CA GLU A 158 2.47 14.83 13.23
C GLU A 158 2.26 15.06 11.72
N VAL A 159 2.92 16.07 11.13
CA VAL A 159 2.77 16.38 9.70
C VAL A 159 3.44 15.32 8.82
N GLU A 160 4.64 14.91 9.22
CA GLU A 160 5.37 13.83 8.57
C GLU A 160 4.68 12.47 8.79
N GLU A 161 4.02 12.29 9.93
CA GLU A 161 3.25 11.09 10.24
C GLU A 161 2.11 10.89 9.24
N ASP A 162 1.30 11.93 9.00
CA ASP A 162 0.21 11.86 8.02
C ASP A 162 0.77 11.52 6.62
N ALA A 163 1.83 12.19 6.17
CA ALA A 163 2.47 11.92 4.88
C ALA A 163 3.00 10.47 4.78
N ALA A 164 3.62 9.96 5.85
CA ALA A 164 4.11 8.60 5.95
C ALA A 164 2.98 7.56 5.96
N LEU A 165 1.85 7.86 6.60
CA LEU A 165 0.65 7.02 6.58
C LEU A 165 0.06 6.94 5.15
N TYR A 166 -0.11 8.08 4.47
CA TYR A 166 -0.58 8.11 3.08
C TYR A 166 0.34 7.33 2.15
N THR A 167 1.65 7.53 2.30
CA THR A 167 2.68 6.80 1.54
C THR A 167 2.61 5.31 1.80
N SER A 168 2.38 4.90 3.05
CA SER A 168 2.26 3.50 3.42
C SER A 168 1.08 2.82 2.74
N VAL A 169 -0.11 3.45 2.83
CA VAL A 169 -1.33 2.97 2.18
C VAL A 169 -1.16 2.91 0.66
N LEU A 170 -0.55 3.95 0.07
CA LEU A 170 -0.28 4.02 -1.37
C LEU A 170 0.61 2.86 -1.82
N THR A 171 1.73 2.64 -1.13
CA THR A 171 2.70 1.59 -1.48
C THR A 171 2.10 0.19 -1.38
N MET A 172 1.32 -0.08 -0.32
CA MET A 172 0.56 -1.34 -0.22
C MET A 172 -0.45 -1.48 -1.36
N GLY A 173 -1.11 -0.39 -1.76
CA GLY A 173 -2.00 -0.37 -2.91
C GLY A 173 -1.28 -0.64 -4.23
N VAL A 174 -0.08 -0.11 -4.42
CA VAL A 174 0.77 -0.38 -5.60
C VAL A 174 1.18 -1.85 -5.64
N TYR A 175 1.52 -2.47 -4.50
CA TYR A 175 1.76 -3.92 -4.43
C TYR A 175 0.54 -4.71 -4.94
N VAL A 176 -0.66 -4.37 -4.47
CA VAL A 176 -1.91 -5.04 -4.87
C VAL A 176 -2.19 -4.84 -6.36
N ALA A 177 -2.04 -3.61 -6.86
CA ALA A 177 -2.22 -3.29 -8.26
C ALA A 177 -1.23 -4.04 -9.16
N ALA A 178 0.02 -4.21 -8.72
CA ALA A 178 1.02 -5.00 -9.43
C ALA A 178 0.63 -6.48 -9.49
N GLN A 179 0.19 -7.07 -8.37
CA GLN A 179 -0.25 -8.48 -8.32
C GLN A 179 -1.49 -8.73 -9.20
N GLU A 180 -2.39 -7.77 -9.29
CA GLU A 180 -3.59 -7.85 -10.13
C GLU A 180 -3.34 -7.46 -11.60
N GLY A 181 -2.10 -7.09 -11.97
CA GLY A 181 -1.71 -6.72 -13.33
C GLY A 181 -2.36 -5.43 -13.82
N TRP A 182 -2.54 -4.44 -12.94
CA TRP A 182 -3.14 -3.13 -13.28
C TRP A 182 -2.12 -2.05 -13.58
N LEU A 183 -0.87 -2.28 -13.20
CA LEU A 183 0.22 -1.35 -13.51
C LEU A 183 0.69 -1.60 -14.95
N ASN A 184 0.88 -0.53 -15.70
CA ASN A 184 1.47 -0.60 -17.03
C ASN A 184 2.89 -1.16 -16.89
N GLN A 185 3.11 -2.33 -17.48
CA GLN A 185 4.47 -2.81 -17.75
C GLN A 185 4.97 -2.03 -18.96
N TYR A 186 5.62 -0.89 -18.72
CA TYR A 186 6.52 -0.37 -19.74
C TYR A 186 7.73 -1.33 -19.78
N LEU A 187 7.68 -2.25 -20.74
CA LEU A 187 8.82 -3.01 -21.23
C LEU A 187 9.61 -2.15 -22.21
#